data_AF-X8CCL9-F1
#
_entry.id   AF-X8CCL9-F1
#
_cell.length_a   1.000
_cell.length_b   1.000
_cell.length_c   1.000
_cell.angle_alpha   90.00
_cell.angle_beta   90.00
_cell.angle_gamma   90.00
#
_symmetry.space_group_name_H-M   'P 1'
#
loop_
_entity.id
_entity.type
_entity.pdbx_description
1 polymer ?
#
loop_
_entity_poly.entity_id
_entity_poly.type
_entity_poly.pdbx_seq_one_letter_code
_entity_poly.pdbx_strand_id
1 'polypeptide(L)'
;MYNPDLHIATLNDKGKLEVELVVERGRGYVPAVQNRASGAEIGRIPVDSIYSPVLKVTYKVDATRVEQRTDFDKLILDVETKSSINPRDALASAGKTLVELFGLARELNVEAEGIEIGPSPAEADHIASFALPIDDLDLTVRSYNCLKREGVHTVGELVSRTESDLLDIRNFGQKSIDEVKVKLHQLGLSLKDSPASFDPSQVAGYDVATGTWSTEAAYDDQDYAETEQL
;
A
#
# COMPACT_ATOMS: atom_id res chain seq x y z
N MET A 1 -23.45 12.39 2.88
CA MET A 1 -23.64 12.65 4.32
C MET A 1 -23.06 11.46 5.07
N TYR A 2 -22.20 11.70 6.07
CA TYR A 2 -21.56 10.62 6.84
C TYR A 2 -22.32 10.23 8.12
N ASN A 3 -23.28 11.06 8.56
CA ASN A 3 -24.12 10.80 9.74
C ASN A 3 -25.58 11.19 9.42
N PRO A 4 -26.37 10.29 8.80
CA PRO A 4 -27.73 10.58 8.37
C PRO A 4 -28.72 10.67 9.55
N ASP A 5 -28.40 10.05 10.68
CA ASP A 5 -29.28 9.96 11.86
C ASP A 5 -29.09 11.14 12.83
N LEU A 6 -28.25 12.12 12.46
CA LEU A 6 -28.00 13.29 13.28
C LEU A 6 -29.30 14.08 13.47
N HIS A 7 -29.76 14.18 14.71
CA HIS A 7 -30.91 14.98 15.05
C HIS A 7 -30.60 16.48 14.88
N ILE A 8 -31.30 17.14 13.95
CA ILE A 8 -31.11 18.57 13.65
C ILE A 8 -32.14 19.43 14.38
N ALA A 9 -33.43 19.08 14.30
CA ALA A 9 -34.52 19.85 14.91
C ALA A 9 -35.77 18.98 15.15
N THR A 10 -36.63 19.43 16.07
CA THR A 10 -37.99 18.91 16.26
C THR A 10 -39.01 19.94 15.75
N LEU A 11 -39.96 19.51 14.92
CA LEU A 11 -41.03 20.36 14.41
C LEU A 11 -42.37 19.98 15.06
N ASN A 12 -43.27 20.96 15.21
CA ASN A 12 -44.66 20.73 15.60
C ASN A 12 -45.54 20.38 14.37
N ASP A 13 -46.80 20.01 14.61
CA ASP A 13 -47.73 19.55 13.56
C ASP A 13 -47.98 20.55 12.41
N LYS A 14 -47.68 21.84 12.61
CA LYS A 14 -47.82 22.90 11.60
C LYS A 14 -46.49 23.50 11.16
N GLY A 15 -45.38 22.98 11.64
CA GLY A 15 -44.05 23.54 11.40
C GLY A 15 -43.55 23.20 10.01
N LYS A 16 -42.88 24.15 9.37
CA LYS A 16 -42.10 23.92 8.15
C LYS A 16 -40.71 24.50 8.35
N LEU A 17 -39.69 23.72 8.00
CA LEU A 17 -38.29 24.12 8.09
C LEU A 17 -37.65 23.90 6.72
N GLU A 18 -37.08 24.95 6.16
CA GLU A 18 -36.29 24.92 4.94
C GLU A 18 -34.92 25.51 5.29
N VAL A 19 -33.85 24.77 4.96
CA VAL A 19 -32.47 25.16 5.30
C VAL A 19 -31.63 24.99 4.06
N GLU A 20 -30.92 26.05 3.68
CA GLU A 20 -29.88 26.01 2.66
C GLU A 20 -28.50 26.10 3.34
N LEU A 21 -27.61 25.17 3.00
CA LEU A 21 -26.28 25.04 3.59
C LEU A 21 -25.24 25.08 2.49
N VAL A 22 -24.15 25.82 2.73
CA VAL A 22 -22.97 25.82 1.86
C VAL A 22 -21.90 24.94 2.50
N VAL A 23 -21.42 23.95 1.75
CA VAL A 23 -20.35 23.05 2.20
C VAL A 23 -19.09 23.34 1.40
N GLU A 24 -18.01 23.67 2.11
CA GLU A 24 -16.72 24.00 1.52
C GLU A 24 -15.62 23.03 1.99
N ARG A 25 -14.54 22.95 1.22
CA ARG A 25 -13.31 22.24 1.64
C ARG A 25 -12.36 23.26 2.25
N GLY A 26 -11.94 22.99 3.48
CA GLY A 26 -10.98 23.84 4.19
C GLY A 26 -10.00 23.01 5.02
N ARG A 27 -9.19 23.70 5.83
CA ARG A 27 -8.25 23.10 6.78
C ARG A 27 -8.36 23.82 8.11
N GLY A 28 -8.20 23.06 9.19
CA GLY A 28 -8.21 23.62 10.54
C GLY A 28 -9.58 24.17 10.96
N TYR A 29 -9.56 25.29 11.67
CA TYR A 29 -10.72 25.97 12.21
C TYR A 29 -10.87 27.35 11.57
N VAL A 30 -12.07 27.68 11.12
CA VAL A 30 -12.41 29.00 10.58
C VAL A 30 -13.58 29.56 11.38
N PRO A 31 -13.41 30.68 12.09
CA PRO A 31 -14.49 31.28 12.86
C PRO A 31 -15.55 31.92 11.94
N ALA A 32 -16.78 32.01 12.42
CA ALA A 32 -17.93 32.56 11.71
C ALA A 32 -17.67 33.97 11.16
N VAL A 33 -16.88 34.78 11.87
CA VAL A 33 -16.51 36.13 11.44
C VAL A 33 -15.74 36.12 10.11
N GLN A 34 -14.87 35.14 9.88
CA GLN A 34 -14.12 34.98 8.63
C GLN A 34 -14.98 34.39 7.52
N ASN A 35 -16.01 33.60 7.87
CA ASN A 35 -16.99 33.07 6.91
C ASN A 35 -17.98 34.14 6.39
N ARG A 36 -17.96 35.35 6.95
CA ARG A 36 -18.81 36.46 6.51
C ARG A 36 -18.23 37.09 5.23
N ALA A 37 -18.78 36.70 4.09
CA ALA A 37 -18.43 37.32 2.80
C ALA A 37 -18.95 38.76 2.70
N SER A 38 -18.14 39.65 2.12
CA SER A 38 -18.56 41.00 1.74
C SER A 38 -19.62 40.91 0.63
N GLY A 39 -20.83 41.40 0.92
CA GLY A 39 -21.97 41.28 0.01
C GLY A 39 -22.82 40.02 0.19
N ALA A 40 -22.67 39.29 1.30
CA ALA A 40 -23.56 38.18 1.63
C ALA A 40 -25.03 38.61 1.70
N GLU A 41 -25.92 37.74 1.21
CA GLU A 41 -27.36 37.97 1.23
C GLU A 41 -27.89 38.19 2.65
N ILE A 42 -28.89 39.08 2.76
CA ILE A 42 -29.58 39.33 4.02
C ILE A 42 -30.26 38.03 4.46
N GLY A 43 -29.98 37.59 5.68
CA GLY A 43 -30.51 36.34 6.23
C GLY A 43 -29.51 35.18 6.27
N ARG A 44 -28.32 35.32 5.67
CA ARG A 44 -27.25 34.33 5.81
C ARG A 44 -26.64 34.38 7.20
N ILE A 45 -26.69 33.27 7.92
CA ILE A 45 -26.07 33.12 9.25
C ILE A 45 -24.73 32.41 9.08
N PRO A 46 -23.59 33.09 9.26
CA PRO A 46 -22.31 32.40 9.25
C PRO A 46 -22.17 31.56 10.51
N VAL A 47 -21.67 30.34 10.33
CA VAL A 47 -21.34 29.40 11.40
C VAL A 47 -19.84 29.13 11.39
N ASP A 48 -19.27 28.71 12.51
CA ASP A 48 -17.87 28.28 12.55
C ASP A 48 -17.68 27.00 11.72
N SER A 49 -16.55 26.91 11.01
CA SER A 49 -16.20 25.73 10.22
C SER A 49 -15.07 24.95 10.88
N ILE A 50 -15.33 23.68 11.18
CA ILE A 50 -14.34 22.74 11.72
C ILE A 50 -14.01 21.69 10.65
N TYR A 51 -12.86 21.85 10.01
CA TYR A 51 -12.37 20.97 8.95
C TYR A 51 -11.45 19.85 9.47
N SER A 52 -11.42 19.60 10.78
CA SER A 52 -10.65 18.48 11.35
C SER A 52 -11.46 17.18 11.29
N PRO A 53 -10.97 16.15 10.57
CA PRO A 53 -11.56 14.82 10.60
C PRO A 53 -11.01 13.97 11.76
N VAL A 54 -9.89 14.36 12.38
CA VAL A 54 -9.30 13.70 13.55
C VAL A 54 -9.85 14.34 14.82
N LEU A 55 -10.34 13.51 15.74
CA LEU A 55 -10.97 13.93 17.00
C LEU A 55 -9.96 13.90 18.15
N LYS A 56 -9.16 12.83 18.24
CA LYS A 56 -8.23 12.60 19.33
C LYS A 56 -7.06 11.77 18.87
N VAL A 57 -5.87 12.09 19.38
CA VAL A 57 -4.67 11.28 19.22
C VAL A 57 -4.01 11.13 20.58
N THR A 58 -3.66 9.90 20.95
CA THR A 58 -2.88 9.56 22.14
C THR A 58 -1.69 8.72 21.70
N TYR A 59 -0.55 8.87 22.38
CA TYR A 59 0.62 8.07 22.10
C TYR A 59 1.22 7.51 23.40
N LYS A 60 1.88 6.37 23.28
CA LYS A 60 2.66 5.74 24.34
C LYS A 60 3.93 5.16 23.75
N VAL A 61 5.04 5.30 24.45
CA VAL A 61 6.31 4.68 24.08
C VAL A 61 6.64 3.63 25.14
N ASP A 62 6.84 2.39 24.69
CA ASP A 62 7.22 1.26 25.52
C ASP A 62 8.58 0.73 25.05
N ALA A 63 9.45 0.34 25.98
CA ALA A 63 10.69 -0.34 25.60
C ALA A 63 10.38 -1.69 24.94
N THR A 64 11.07 -2.02 23.85
CA THR A 64 10.89 -3.29 23.14
C THR A 64 12.24 -3.94 22.86
N ARG A 65 12.25 -5.27 22.97
CA ARG A 65 13.40 -6.07 22.55
C ARG A 65 13.16 -6.55 21.12
N VAL A 66 14.12 -6.33 20.25
CA VAL A 66 14.14 -6.86 18.87
C VAL A 66 15.37 -7.76 18.77
N GLU A 67 15.11 -9.08 18.67
CA GLU A 67 16.15 -10.11 18.64
C GLU A 67 17.12 -10.06 19.85
N GLN A 68 18.41 -9.82 19.63
CA GLN A 68 19.44 -9.72 20.67
C GLN A 68 19.59 -8.29 21.24
N ARG A 69 18.93 -7.30 20.64
CA ARG A 69 19.04 -5.89 21.02
C ARG A 69 17.85 -5.44 21.87
N THR A 70 18.16 -4.75 22.97
CA THR A 70 17.19 -4.33 24.00
C THR A 70 16.96 -2.82 24.04
N ASP A 71 17.58 -2.08 23.12
CA ASP A 71 17.62 -0.62 23.07
C ASP A 71 16.60 0.00 22.09
N PHE A 72 15.56 -0.75 21.70
CA PHE A 72 14.52 -0.25 20.81
C PHE A 72 13.31 0.29 21.57
N ASP A 73 12.68 1.30 20.99
CA ASP A 73 11.42 1.86 21.47
C ASP A 73 10.26 1.43 20.55
N LYS A 74 9.16 0.98 21.15
CA LYS A 74 7.89 0.71 20.48
C LYS A 74 6.94 1.88 20.68
N LEU A 75 6.58 2.54 19.60
CA LEU A 75 5.56 3.58 19.58
C LEU A 75 4.17 2.96 19.36
N ILE A 76 3.24 3.27 20.25
CA ILE A 76 1.83 2.92 20.14
C ILE A 76 1.05 4.21 19.94
N LEU A 77 0.30 4.30 18.85
CA LEU A 77 -0.57 5.43 18.51
C LEU A 77 -2.03 4.99 18.56
N ASP A 78 -2.84 5.73 19.31
CA ASP A 78 -4.29 5.60 19.34
C ASP A 78 -4.91 6.84 18.68
N VAL A 79 -5.62 6.63 17.57
CA VAL A 79 -6.12 7.69 16.69
C VAL A 79 -7.61 7.51 16.47
N GLU A 80 -8.39 8.49 16.94
CA GLU A 80 -9.84 8.54 16.80
C GLU A 80 -10.22 9.54 15.70
N THR A 81 -10.93 9.08 14.68
CA THR A 81 -11.37 9.89 13.54
C THR A 81 -12.88 9.86 13.37
N LYS A 82 -13.43 10.89 12.73
CA LYS A 82 -14.77 10.88 12.15
C LYS A 82 -14.79 9.89 10.98
N SER A 83 -15.97 9.38 10.63
CA SER A 83 -16.18 8.46 9.49
C SER A 83 -15.80 9.05 8.11
N SER A 84 -15.38 10.30 8.05
CA SER A 84 -14.89 10.96 6.83
C SER A 84 -13.47 10.52 6.42
N ILE A 85 -12.69 9.88 7.30
CA ILE A 85 -11.34 9.38 6.99
C ILE A 85 -10.99 8.20 7.90
N ASN A 86 -10.26 7.21 7.37
CA ASN A 86 -9.71 6.14 8.21
C ASN A 86 -8.50 6.65 9.02
N PRO A 87 -8.27 6.13 10.25
CA PRO A 87 -7.11 6.50 11.07
C PRO A 87 -5.77 6.29 10.35
N ARG A 88 -5.62 5.20 9.60
CA ARG A 88 -4.41 4.90 8.81
C ARG A 88 -4.14 5.96 7.76
N ASP A 89 -5.18 6.37 7.03
CA ASP A 89 -5.06 7.39 5.98
C ASP A 89 -4.76 8.77 6.56
N ALA A 90 -5.35 9.09 7.72
CA ALA A 90 -5.05 10.32 8.45
C ALA A 90 -3.56 10.38 8.87
N LEU A 91 -3.03 9.27 9.41
CA LEU A 91 -1.61 9.17 9.79
C LEU A 91 -0.70 9.25 8.56
N ALA A 92 -1.04 8.57 7.47
CA ALA A 92 -0.29 8.65 6.21
C ALA A 92 -0.27 10.08 5.64
N SER A 93 -1.40 10.78 5.69
CA SER A 93 -1.48 12.18 5.29
C SER A 93 -0.57 13.07 6.14
N ALA A 94 -0.52 12.85 7.46
CA ALA A 94 0.38 13.60 8.34
C ALA A 94 1.85 13.30 8.05
N GLY A 95 2.20 12.03 7.83
CA GLY A 95 3.55 11.61 7.44
C GLY A 95 4.01 12.26 6.15
N LYS A 96 3.16 12.31 5.12
CA LYS A 96 3.47 13.00 3.86
C LYS A 96 3.81 14.47 4.10
N THR A 97 2.98 15.19 4.85
CA THR A 97 3.24 16.60 5.18
C THR A 97 4.55 16.77 5.96
N LEU A 98 4.85 15.86 6.90
CA LEU A 98 6.09 15.91 7.67
C LEU A 98 7.33 15.71 6.78
N VAL A 99 7.29 14.75 5.85
CA VAL A 99 8.37 14.51 4.89
C VAL A 99 8.58 15.72 3.98
N GLU A 100 7.51 16.34 3.47
CA GLU A 100 7.59 17.57 2.68
C GLU A 100 8.26 18.71 3.46
N LEU A 101 7.92 18.87 4.75
CA LEU A 101 8.53 19.88 5.61
C LEU A 101 10.01 19.59 5.89
N PHE A 102 10.40 18.34 6.13
CA PHE A 102 11.81 17.97 6.28
C PHE A 102 12.59 18.09 4.98
N GLY A 103 11.94 17.92 3.82
CA GLY A 103 12.52 18.22 2.52
C GLY A 103 13.03 19.67 2.43
N LEU A 104 12.22 20.64 2.88
CA LEU A 104 12.63 22.05 2.93
C LEU A 104 13.86 22.27 3.82
N ALA A 105 13.99 21.53 4.92
CA ALA A 105 15.15 21.62 5.80
C ALA A 105 16.41 21.02 5.14
N ARG A 106 16.26 19.89 4.45
CA ARG A 106 17.35 19.26 3.68
C ARG A 106 17.88 20.18 2.57
N GLU A 107 16.99 20.93 1.91
CA GLU A 107 17.37 21.85 0.83
C GLU A 107 18.28 23.01 1.29
N LEU A 108 18.31 23.32 2.59
CA LEU A 108 19.22 24.34 3.14
C LEU A 108 20.69 23.97 2.93
N ASN A 109 21.02 22.69 3.00
CA ASN A 109 22.34 22.17 2.68
C ASN A 109 22.27 20.66 2.42
N VAL A 110 22.33 20.28 1.15
CA VAL A 110 22.26 18.86 0.72
C VAL A 110 23.53 18.09 1.07
N GLU A 111 24.64 18.78 1.28
CA GLU A 111 25.95 18.20 1.63
C GLU A 111 26.16 18.12 3.15
N ALA A 112 25.18 18.53 3.96
CA ALA A 112 25.28 18.44 5.41
C ALA A 112 25.42 16.97 5.85
N GLU A 113 26.43 16.68 6.65
CA GLU A 113 26.65 15.35 7.23
C GLU A 113 25.44 14.97 8.10
N GLY A 114 24.75 13.91 7.70
CA GLY A 114 23.65 13.30 8.46
C GLY A 114 24.12 12.04 9.18
N ILE A 115 23.33 11.60 10.16
CA ILE A 115 23.46 10.24 10.70
C ILE A 115 22.85 9.29 9.67
N GLU A 116 23.63 8.30 9.21
CA GLU A 116 23.07 7.21 8.41
C GLU A 116 22.12 6.39 9.27
N ILE A 117 20.82 6.62 9.11
CA ILE A 117 19.79 5.75 9.66
C ILE A 117 19.68 4.58 8.69
N GLY A 118 20.11 3.39 9.13
CA GLY A 118 19.93 2.16 8.36
C GLY A 118 18.45 1.89 8.06
N PRO A 119 18.14 1.03 7.08
CA PRO A 119 16.76 0.69 6.75
C PRO A 119 16.03 0.17 7.98
N SER A 120 14.74 0.51 8.10
CA SER A 120 13.88 -0.13 9.10
C SER A 120 13.88 -1.66 8.90
N PRO A 121 13.56 -2.50 9.92
CA PRO A 121 13.53 -3.95 9.74
C PRO A 121 12.66 -4.40 8.56
N ALA A 122 11.52 -3.74 8.35
CA ALA A 122 10.65 -4.02 7.21
C ALA A 122 11.29 -3.63 5.86
N GLU A 123 12.01 -2.51 5.80
CA GLU A 123 12.79 -2.13 4.61
C GLU A 123 13.99 -3.06 4.42
N ALA A 124 14.63 -3.52 5.49
CA ALA A 124 15.74 -4.47 5.43
C ALA A 124 15.29 -5.82 4.90
N ASP A 125 14.15 -6.34 5.35
CA ASP A 125 13.53 -7.56 4.84
C ASP A 125 13.13 -7.40 3.36
N HIS A 126 12.57 -6.24 3.00
CA HIS A 126 12.22 -5.92 1.62
C HIS A 126 13.48 -5.89 0.74
N ILE A 127 14.53 -5.16 1.14
CA ILE A 127 15.83 -5.07 0.45
C ILE A 127 16.48 -6.45 0.33
N ALA A 128 16.44 -7.27 1.39
CA ALA A 128 16.94 -8.63 1.38
C ALA A 128 16.19 -9.50 0.36
N SER A 129 14.88 -9.31 0.23
CA SER A 129 14.06 -10.01 -0.75
C SER A 129 14.43 -9.66 -2.19
N PHE A 130 14.88 -8.42 -2.49
CA PHE A 130 15.40 -8.05 -3.82
C PHE A 130 16.76 -8.71 -4.12
N ALA A 131 17.61 -8.90 -3.11
CA ALA A 131 18.92 -9.50 -3.26
C ALA A 131 18.89 -11.05 -3.30
N LEU A 132 17.73 -11.66 -3.02
CA LEU A 132 17.55 -13.10 -3.03
C LEU A 132 17.85 -13.69 -4.43
N PRO A 133 18.73 -14.69 -4.54
CA PRO A 133 18.93 -15.42 -5.79
C PRO A 133 17.65 -16.08 -6.27
N ILE A 134 17.44 -16.17 -7.58
CA ILE A 134 16.30 -16.92 -8.13
C ILE A 134 16.40 -18.43 -7.83
N ASP A 135 17.58 -18.93 -7.46
CA ASP A 135 17.82 -20.30 -6.98
C ASP A 135 16.97 -20.64 -5.75
N ASP A 136 16.79 -19.66 -4.86
CA ASP A 136 16.10 -19.82 -3.57
C ASP A 136 14.58 -19.65 -3.69
N LEU A 137 14.05 -19.34 -4.88
CA LEU A 137 12.61 -19.22 -5.12
C LEU A 137 11.90 -20.58 -5.26
N ASP A 138 12.63 -21.70 -5.25
CA ASP A 138 12.11 -23.05 -5.46
C ASP A 138 11.18 -23.13 -6.70
N LEU A 139 11.63 -22.54 -7.81
CA LEU A 139 10.95 -22.61 -9.10
C LEU A 139 11.19 -23.96 -9.77
N THR A 140 10.28 -24.38 -10.65
CA THR A 140 10.48 -25.54 -11.51
C THR A 140 11.73 -25.35 -12.36
N VAL A 141 12.40 -26.47 -12.67
CA VAL A 141 13.64 -26.51 -13.47
C VAL A 141 13.50 -25.76 -14.79
N ARG A 142 12.30 -25.78 -15.41
CA ARG A 142 11.99 -25.04 -16.65
C ARG A 142 12.00 -23.52 -16.42
N SER A 143 11.20 -23.04 -15.47
CA SER A 143 11.10 -21.61 -15.14
C SER A 143 12.45 -21.04 -14.73
N TYR A 144 13.18 -21.77 -13.88
CA TYR A 144 14.53 -21.42 -13.45
C TYR A 144 15.52 -21.29 -14.63
N ASN A 145 15.62 -22.31 -15.47
CA ASN A 145 16.60 -22.32 -16.57
C ASN A 145 16.29 -21.25 -17.63
N CYS A 146 15.01 -20.98 -17.90
CA CYS A 146 14.62 -19.91 -18.80
C CYS A 146 15.01 -18.54 -18.24
N LEU A 147 14.73 -18.25 -16.98
CA LEU A 147 15.11 -16.98 -16.33
C LEU A 147 16.63 -16.79 -16.31
N LYS A 148 17.38 -17.84 -15.98
CA LYS A 148 18.84 -17.79 -15.94
C LYS A 148 19.46 -17.51 -17.31
N ARG A 149 18.90 -18.08 -18.39
CA ARG A 149 19.37 -17.84 -19.77
C ARG A 149 19.14 -16.41 -20.23
N GLU A 150 18.08 -15.78 -19.77
CA GLU A 150 17.76 -14.37 -20.03
C GLU A 150 18.51 -13.39 -19.12
N GLY A 151 19.46 -13.89 -18.32
CA GLY A 151 20.29 -13.07 -17.44
C GLY A 151 19.57 -12.55 -16.20
N VAL A 152 18.49 -13.21 -15.79
CA VAL A 152 17.83 -12.94 -14.50
C VAL A 152 18.45 -13.86 -13.45
N HIS A 153 19.10 -13.28 -12.45
CA HIS A 153 19.82 -13.98 -11.39
C HIS A 153 19.25 -13.68 -10.00
N THR A 154 18.60 -12.53 -9.84
CA THR A 154 18.01 -12.12 -8.56
C THR A 154 16.51 -11.86 -8.66
N VAL A 155 15.82 -11.95 -7.54
CA VAL A 155 14.41 -11.57 -7.41
C VAL A 155 14.20 -10.11 -7.82
N GLY A 156 15.14 -9.22 -7.50
CA GLY A 156 15.02 -7.81 -7.87
C GLY A 156 15.02 -7.57 -9.37
N GLU A 157 15.86 -8.30 -10.11
CA GLU A 157 15.84 -8.30 -11.57
C GLU A 157 14.53 -8.88 -12.12
N LEU A 158 14.00 -9.93 -11.49
CA LEU A 158 12.73 -10.56 -11.88
C LEU A 158 11.53 -9.61 -11.70
N VAL A 159 11.43 -8.93 -10.56
CA VAL A 159 10.38 -7.94 -10.27
C VAL A 159 10.40 -6.76 -11.24
N SER A 160 11.57 -6.43 -11.81
CA SER A 160 11.71 -5.35 -12.79
C SER A 160 11.15 -5.68 -14.18
N ARG A 161 10.86 -6.95 -14.45
CA ARG A 161 10.27 -7.44 -15.71
C ARG A 161 8.74 -7.35 -15.67
N THR A 162 8.16 -7.17 -16.86
CA THR A 162 6.72 -7.27 -17.08
C THR A 162 6.32 -8.71 -17.38
N GLU A 163 5.05 -9.05 -17.18
CA GLU A 163 4.50 -10.34 -17.59
C GLU A 163 4.69 -10.56 -19.10
N SER A 164 4.55 -9.51 -19.90
CA SER A 164 4.81 -9.56 -21.34
C SER A 164 6.27 -9.90 -21.64
N ASP A 165 7.22 -9.30 -20.92
CA ASP A 165 8.66 -9.61 -21.11
C ASP A 165 8.96 -11.07 -20.79
N LEU A 166 8.24 -11.66 -19.82
CA LEU A 166 8.39 -13.07 -19.46
C LEU A 166 7.76 -14.00 -20.50
N LEU A 167 6.62 -13.66 -21.08
CA LEU A 167 5.99 -14.43 -22.18
C LEU A 167 6.85 -14.49 -23.44
N ASP A 168 7.64 -13.46 -23.70
CA ASP A 168 8.54 -13.40 -24.85
C ASP A 168 9.76 -14.33 -24.71
N ILE A 169 10.03 -14.83 -23.50
CA ILE A 169 11.13 -15.77 -23.25
C ILE A 169 10.81 -17.11 -23.91
N ARG A 170 11.76 -17.61 -24.70
CA ARG A 170 11.61 -18.90 -25.38
C ARG A 170 11.31 -20.03 -24.38
N ASN A 171 10.20 -20.73 -24.62
CA ASN A 171 9.69 -21.84 -23.81
C ASN A 171 9.25 -21.43 -22.38
N PHE A 172 8.89 -20.17 -22.19
CA PHE A 172 8.31 -19.65 -20.95
C PHE A 172 6.80 -19.49 -21.10
N GLY A 173 6.06 -20.50 -20.62
CA GLY A 173 4.60 -20.55 -20.76
C GLY A 173 3.85 -19.89 -19.60
N GLN A 174 2.52 -19.80 -19.73
CA GLN A 174 1.65 -19.24 -18.70
C GLN A 174 1.83 -19.89 -17.33
N LYS A 175 2.05 -21.22 -17.29
CA LYS A 175 2.31 -21.96 -16.05
C LYS A 175 3.58 -21.49 -15.32
N SER A 176 4.65 -21.17 -16.06
CA SER A 176 5.89 -20.62 -15.49
C SER A 176 5.72 -19.20 -14.95
N ILE A 177 4.86 -18.41 -15.59
CA ILE A 177 4.50 -17.06 -15.12
C ILE A 177 3.67 -17.13 -13.85
N ASP A 178 2.66 -17.99 -13.84
CA ASP A 178 1.80 -18.20 -12.67
C ASP A 178 2.64 -18.67 -11.48
N GLU A 179 3.63 -19.54 -11.73
CA GLU A 179 4.60 -19.97 -10.74
C GLU A 179 5.44 -18.81 -10.16
N VAL A 180 6.00 -17.97 -11.04
CA VAL A 180 6.73 -16.77 -10.61
C VAL A 180 5.85 -15.85 -9.79
N LYS A 181 4.62 -15.58 -10.22
CA LYS A 181 3.68 -14.69 -9.52
C LYS A 181 3.33 -15.21 -8.13
N VAL A 182 3.08 -16.52 -7.99
CA VAL A 182 2.81 -17.14 -6.69
C VAL A 182 4.01 -16.97 -5.75
N LYS A 183 5.23 -17.24 -6.21
CA LYS A 183 6.44 -17.12 -5.39
C LYS A 183 6.76 -15.67 -5.01
N LEU A 184 6.61 -14.74 -5.94
CA LEU A 184 6.76 -13.31 -5.64
C LEU A 184 5.70 -12.85 -4.63
N HIS A 185 4.46 -13.29 -4.78
CA HIS A 185 3.38 -12.95 -3.85
C HIS A 185 3.65 -13.48 -2.42
N GLN A 186 4.25 -14.66 -2.27
CA GLN A 186 4.68 -15.18 -0.96
C GLN A 186 5.73 -14.29 -0.27
N LEU A 187 6.57 -13.60 -1.05
CA LEU A 187 7.55 -12.62 -0.57
C LEU A 187 6.96 -11.20 -0.44
N GLY A 188 5.66 -11.02 -0.70
CA GLY A 188 5.01 -9.71 -0.70
C GLY A 188 5.43 -8.82 -1.88
N LEU A 189 5.95 -9.42 -2.95
CA LEU A 189 6.41 -8.76 -4.17
C LEU A 189 5.45 -9.05 -5.34
N SER A 190 5.50 -8.22 -6.37
CA SER A 190 4.74 -8.40 -7.61
C SER A 190 5.56 -7.94 -8.82
N LEU A 191 5.29 -8.50 -10.00
CA LEU A 191 5.89 -8.01 -11.24
C LEU A 191 5.46 -6.57 -11.53
N LYS A 192 6.24 -5.88 -12.37
CA LYS A 192 6.10 -4.44 -12.65
C LYS A 192 4.71 -4.00 -13.17
N ASP A 193 4.05 -4.86 -13.92
CA ASP A 193 2.74 -4.62 -14.56
C ASP A 193 1.61 -5.47 -13.97
N SER A 194 1.90 -6.29 -12.94
CA SER A 194 0.89 -7.12 -12.32
C SER A 194 -0.05 -6.28 -11.43
N PRO A 195 -1.38 -6.47 -11.53
CA PRO A 195 -2.32 -5.77 -10.67
C PRO A 195 -2.08 -6.16 -9.19
N ALA A 196 -2.25 -5.19 -8.28
CA ALA A 196 -2.07 -5.37 -6.83
C ALA A 196 -3.05 -6.38 -6.19
N SER A 197 -3.91 -7.02 -6.98
CA SER A 197 -4.97 -7.95 -6.57
C SER A 197 -4.75 -9.35 -7.14
N PHE A 198 -3.50 -9.82 -7.23
CA PHE A 198 -3.22 -11.21 -7.58
C PHE A 198 -3.72 -12.13 -6.45
N ASP A 199 -4.62 -13.06 -6.78
CA ASP A 199 -5.16 -14.05 -5.84
C ASP A 199 -4.60 -15.44 -6.19
N PRO A 200 -3.66 -15.98 -5.38
CA PRO A 200 -3.09 -17.30 -5.61
C PRO A 200 -4.12 -18.43 -5.62
N SER A 201 -5.31 -18.26 -5.01
CA SER A 201 -6.36 -19.28 -4.98
C SER A 201 -7.07 -19.50 -6.32
N GLN A 202 -6.94 -18.54 -7.24
CA GLN A 202 -7.52 -18.61 -8.58
C GLN A 202 -6.55 -19.22 -9.61
N VAL A 203 -5.32 -19.54 -9.20
CA VAL A 203 -4.30 -20.11 -10.09
C VAL A 203 -4.60 -21.59 -10.32
N ALA A 204 -4.80 -21.96 -11.60
CA ALA A 204 -5.15 -23.31 -11.98
C ALA A 204 -4.04 -24.30 -11.61
N GLY A 205 -4.39 -25.32 -10.83
CA GLY A 205 -3.47 -26.37 -10.42
C GLY A 205 -2.53 -26.02 -9.27
N TYR A 206 -2.66 -24.85 -8.65
CA TYR A 206 -1.94 -24.50 -7.42
C TYR A 206 -2.84 -24.68 -6.19
N ASP A 207 -2.38 -25.47 -5.22
CA ASP A 207 -3.05 -25.61 -3.93
C ASP A 207 -2.41 -24.68 -2.90
N VAL A 208 -3.15 -23.64 -2.50
CA VAL A 208 -2.71 -22.62 -1.53
C VAL A 208 -2.53 -23.22 -0.13
N ALA A 209 -3.25 -24.28 0.24
CA ALA A 209 -3.18 -24.88 1.57
C ALA A 209 -1.92 -25.74 1.75
N THR A 210 -1.46 -26.39 0.66
CA THR A 210 -0.27 -27.26 0.68
C THR A 210 0.97 -26.61 0.06
N GLY A 211 0.79 -25.52 -0.70
CA GLY A 211 1.86 -24.84 -1.44
C GLY A 211 2.38 -25.66 -2.63
N THR A 212 1.63 -26.65 -3.10
CA THR A 212 2.06 -27.59 -4.14
C THR A 212 1.25 -27.46 -5.43
N TRP A 213 1.86 -27.87 -6.54
CA TRP A 213 1.22 -27.92 -7.86
C TRP A 213 0.63 -29.30 -8.11
N SER A 214 -0.66 -29.38 -8.47
CA SER A 214 -1.31 -30.61 -8.89
C SER A 214 -0.79 -31.04 -10.26
N THR A 215 -0.41 -32.32 -10.38
CA THR A 215 0.00 -32.95 -11.64
C THR A 215 -1.16 -33.20 -12.61
N GLU A 216 -2.42 -33.03 -12.19
CA GLU A 216 -3.61 -33.32 -12.99
C GLU A 216 -4.33 -32.09 -13.54
N ALA A 217 -3.87 -30.87 -13.21
CA ALA A 217 -4.52 -29.64 -13.66
C ALA A 217 -4.06 -29.23 -15.08
N ALA A 218 -5.05 -29.05 -15.95
CA ALA A 218 -4.93 -28.81 -17.38
C ALA A 218 -4.08 -27.59 -17.76
N TYR A 219 -2.82 -27.83 -18.10
CA TYR A 219 -2.16 -27.14 -19.19
C TYR A 219 -1.77 -28.23 -20.20
N ASP A 220 -2.17 -28.07 -21.46
CA ASP A 220 -1.97 -29.05 -22.53
C ASP A 220 -0.50 -29.50 -22.58
N ASP A 221 -0.29 -30.79 -22.31
CA ASP A 221 1.01 -31.45 -22.07
C ASP A 221 1.79 -31.68 -23.38
N GLN A 222 1.65 -30.79 -24.36
CA GLN A 222 2.09 -31.03 -25.74
C GLN A 222 3.56 -30.69 -26.05
N ASP A 223 4.36 -30.24 -25.08
CA ASP A 223 5.74 -29.80 -25.35
C ASP A 223 6.81 -30.53 -24.53
N TYR A 224 6.55 -31.81 -24.23
CA TYR A 224 7.53 -32.77 -23.68
C TYR A 224 8.20 -33.61 -24.77
N ALA A 225 8.45 -33.03 -25.94
CA ALA A 225 9.36 -33.67 -26.89
C ALA A 225 10.80 -33.39 -26.45
N GLU A 226 11.38 -34.36 -25.74
CA GLU A 226 12.83 -34.54 -25.64
C GLU A 226 13.46 -34.33 -27.02
N THR A 227 14.37 -33.35 -27.11
CA THR A 227 15.40 -33.38 -28.13
C THR A 227 16.74 -33.24 -27.43
N GLU A 228 17.12 -34.33 -26.77
CA GLU A 228 18.53 -34.73 -26.79
C GLU A 228 18.90 -35.00 -28.25
N GLN A 229 19.81 -34.22 -28.82
CA GLN A 229 20.88 -34.71 -29.69
C GLN A 229 21.85 -33.58 -30.06
N LEU A 230 23.09 -33.77 -29.55
CA LEU A 230 24.41 -33.36 -30.05
C LEU A 230 24.56 -31.99 -30.74
#